data_AF-A0A3A5PDF3-F1
#
_entry.id   AF-A0A3A5PDF3-F1
#
_cell.length_a   1.000
_cell.length_b   1.000
_cell.length_c   1.000
_cell.angle_alpha   90.00
_cell.angle_beta   90.00
_cell.angle_gamma   90.00
#
_symmetry.space_group_name_H-M   'P 1'
#
loop_
_entity.id
_entity.type
_entity.pdbx_description
1 polymer ?
#
loop_
_entity_poly.entity_id
_entity_poly.type
_entity_poly.pdbx_seq_one_letter_code
_entity_poly.pdbx_strand_id
1 'polypeptide(L)'
;VGHFLNVVPGPFSSVSYTYGARKCDAVEIWDRISRKADNAFDYINTIIMVDNWLPNFDMNEQLKIDKHIPENLQKITADINSRQHWHEPVTEEERQQHQGFMQRSGLDPEVGFLMKSEKFFTVTDACIDCGICTYVCPRGNYELTSRGVKTSGDCEFCFACIQNCPQKAIQFIKQEDGSFPDGTEKNPNARYRNEHISLIDLKRANNQKL
;
A
#
# COMPACT_ATOMS: atom_id res chain seq x y z
N VAL A 1 -0.76 2.56 -3.23
CA VAL A 1 0.45 1.87 -2.72
C VAL A 1 0.00 0.78 -1.77
N GLY A 2 0.18 -0.47 -2.20
CA GLY A 2 -0.14 -1.68 -1.47
C GLY A 2 0.53 -2.82 -2.23
N HIS A 3 1.67 -3.28 -1.75
CA HIS A 3 2.43 -4.36 -2.38
C HIS A 3 2.42 -5.55 -1.42
N PHE A 4 1.30 -6.29 -1.39
CA PHE A 4 1.35 -7.67 -0.93
C PHE A 4 1.83 -8.50 -2.12
N LEU A 5 3.13 -8.79 -2.15
CA LEU A 5 3.77 -9.62 -3.17
C LEU A 5 3.74 -11.07 -2.68
N ASN A 6 2.79 -11.89 -3.15
CA ASN A 6 2.90 -13.34 -3.00
C ASN A 6 3.70 -13.88 -4.18
N VAL A 7 4.97 -14.21 -3.96
CA VAL A 7 5.82 -14.91 -4.93
C VAL A 7 5.83 -16.38 -4.58
N VAL A 8 5.40 -17.23 -5.51
CA VAL A 8 5.51 -18.69 -5.39
C VAL A 8 6.73 -19.14 -6.21
N PRO A 9 7.86 -19.52 -5.59
CA PRO A 9 9.03 -20.01 -6.32
C PRO A 9 8.80 -21.43 -6.85
N GLY A 10 9.07 -21.63 -8.14
CA GLY A 10 8.94 -22.90 -8.87
C GLY A 10 9.19 -22.68 -10.37
N PRO A 11 9.05 -23.70 -11.23
CA PRO A 11 9.16 -23.55 -12.68
C PRO A 11 8.02 -22.71 -13.30
N PHE A 12 7.08 -22.24 -12.49
CA PHE A 12 6.00 -21.34 -12.83
C PHE A 12 5.98 -20.20 -11.80
N SER A 13 6.23 -18.96 -12.23
CA SER A 13 6.27 -17.79 -11.37
C SER A 13 5.00 -16.96 -11.53
N SER A 14 4.36 -16.62 -10.42
CA SER A 14 3.12 -15.82 -10.42
C SER A 14 3.17 -14.70 -9.39
N VAL A 15 2.50 -13.60 -9.71
CA VAL A 15 2.29 -12.46 -8.81
C VAL A 15 0.87 -11.93 -8.98
N SER A 16 0.29 -11.43 -7.90
CA SER A 16 -0.99 -10.73 -7.91
C SER A 16 -0.90 -9.43 -7.15
N TYR A 17 -1.28 -8.32 -7.79
CA TYR A 17 -1.24 -6.98 -7.19
C TYR A 17 -2.60 -6.57 -6.66
N THR A 18 -2.63 -6.16 -5.39
CA THR A 18 -3.81 -5.48 -4.86
C THR A 18 -3.86 -4.04 -5.32
N TYR A 19 -5.02 -3.56 -5.76
CA TYR A 19 -5.26 -2.13 -6.01
C TYR A 19 -6.62 -1.70 -5.45
N GLY A 20 -6.79 -0.39 -5.26
CA GLY A 20 -8.05 0.17 -4.79
C GLY A 20 -8.91 0.70 -5.93
N ALA A 21 -8.90 2.02 -6.13
CA ALA A 21 -9.71 2.66 -7.15
C ALA A 21 -9.09 2.56 -8.56
N ARG A 22 -7.75 2.54 -8.65
CA ARG A 22 -7.02 2.54 -9.93
C ARG A 22 -5.80 1.63 -9.84
N LYS A 23 -5.67 0.66 -10.75
CA LYS A 23 -4.48 -0.19 -10.87
C LYS A 23 -3.37 0.45 -11.69
N CYS A 24 -3.73 1.40 -12.57
CA CYS A 24 -2.82 1.99 -13.53
C CYS A 24 -2.11 0.91 -14.37
N ASP A 25 -0.89 1.17 -14.82
CA ASP A 25 -0.03 0.28 -15.60
C ASP A 25 0.87 -0.61 -14.72
N ALA A 26 0.47 -0.92 -13.48
CA ALA A 26 1.26 -1.69 -12.52
C ALA A 26 1.76 -3.04 -13.07
N VAL A 27 0.97 -3.69 -13.92
CA VAL A 27 1.33 -4.95 -14.60
C VAL A 27 2.54 -4.76 -15.51
N GLU A 28 2.51 -3.75 -16.38
CA GLU A 28 3.61 -3.42 -17.31
C GLU A 28 4.85 -2.94 -16.55
N ILE A 29 4.68 -2.17 -15.47
CA ILE A 29 5.78 -1.73 -14.60
C ILE A 29 6.50 -2.95 -14.00
N TRP A 30 5.74 -3.89 -13.42
CA TRP A 30 6.33 -5.07 -12.81
C TRP A 30 7.00 -5.98 -13.83
N ASP A 31 6.34 -6.27 -14.97
CA ASP A 31 6.94 -7.08 -16.02
C ASP A 31 8.29 -6.50 -16.47
N ARG A 32 8.35 -5.18 -16.68
CA ARG A 32 9.60 -4.49 -17.02
C ARG A 32 10.68 -4.61 -15.94
N ILE A 33 10.34 -4.35 -14.67
CA ILE A 33 11.31 -4.41 -13.55
C ILE A 33 11.81 -5.84 -13.36
N SER A 34 10.90 -6.81 -13.35
CA SER A 34 11.21 -8.21 -13.10
C SER A 34 12.07 -8.82 -14.22
N ARG A 35 11.79 -8.49 -15.49
CA ARG A 35 12.65 -8.87 -16.63
C ARG A 35 14.03 -8.24 -16.59
N LYS A 36 14.14 -6.96 -16.20
CA LYS A 36 15.45 -6.30 -16.01
C LYS A 36 16.29 -7.00 -14.94
N ALA A 37 15.65 -7.66 -13.97
CA ALA A 37 16.28 -8.44 -12.92
C ALA A 37 16.47 -9.93 -13.28
N ASP A 38 16.27 -10.31 -14.54
CA ASP A 38 16.33 -11.70 -15.03
C ASP A 38 15.37 -12.67 -14.29
N ASN A 39 14.22 -12.15 -13.87
CA ASN A 39 13.21 -12.88 -13.11
C ASN A 39 11.80 -12.66 -13.70
N ALA A 40 11.61 -13.06 -14.96
CA ALA A 40 10.32 -12.90 -15.62
C ALA A 40 9.20 -13.71 -14.93
N PHE A 41 7.99 -13.16 -14.92
CA PHE A 41 6.81 -13.82 -14.36
C PHE A 41 5.97 -14.47 -15.46
N ASP A 42 5.45 -15.66 -15.23
CA ASP A 42 4.53 -16.33 -16.15
C ASP A 42 3.11 -15.78 -16.03
N TYR A 43 2.71 -15.41 -14.80
CA TYR A 43 1.39 -14.88 -14.49
C TYR A 43 1.48 -13.58 -13.69
N ILE A 44 0.89 -12.50 -14.22
CA ILE A 44 0.76 -11.20 -13.55
C ILE A 44 -0.70 -10.78 -13.66
N ASN A 45 -1.37 -10.65 -12.52
CA ASN A 45 -2.76 -10.20 -12.47
C ASN A 45 -2.96 -9.17 -11.36
N THR A 46 -4.09 -8.48 -11.37
CA THR A 46 -4.48 -7.55 -10.31
C THR A 46 -5.78 -7.99 -9.64
N ILE A 47 -5.95 -7.57 -8.38
CA ILE A 47 -7.16 -7.80 -7.59
C ILE A 47 -7.59 -6.48 -6.95
N ILE A 48 -8.84 -6.12 -7.18
CA ILE A 48 -9.43 -4.93 -6.58
C ILE A 48 -9.77 -5.20 -5.11
N MET A 49 -9.34 -4.30 -4.24
CA MET A 49 -9.53 -4.34 -2.79
C MET A 49 -10.06 -2.98 -2.32
N VAL A 50 -10.32 -2.85 -1.02
CA VAL A 50 -10.63 -1.55 -0.39
C VAL A 50 -9.42 -0.63 -0.56
N ASP A 51 -9.61 0.54 -1.17
CA ASP A 51 -8.53 1.52 -1.32
C ASP A 51 -8.15 2.08 0.05
N ASN A 52 -6.85 2.15 0.33
CA ASN A 52 -6.30 2.66 1.58
C ASN A 52 -5.68 4.06 1.44
N TRP A 53 -5.73 4.67 0.26
CA TRP A 53 -5.09 5.94 -0.06
C TRP A 53 -5.91 7.14 0.46
N LEU A 54 -5.67 7.45 1.75
CA LEU A 54 -6.34 8.50 2.52
C LEU A 54 -6.38 9.89 1.86
N PRO A 55 -5.37 10.34 1.07
CA PRO A 55 -5.44 11.66 0.45
C PRO A 55 -6.60 11.85 -0.53
N ASN A 56 -7.03 10.79 -1.23
CA ASN A 56 -8.06 10.91 -2.27
C ASN A 56 -9.37 10.17 -1.92
N PHE A 57 -9.33 9.17 -1.03
CA PHE A 57 -10.47 8.29 -0.79
C PHE A 57 -10.95 8.34 0.67
N ASP A 58 -12.28 8.35 0.83
CA ASP A 58 -12.93 8.14 2.11
C ASP A 58 -13.10 6.64 2.34
N MET A 59 -12.55 6.13 3.45
CA MET A 59 -12.61 4.69 3.75
C MET A 59 -14.04 4.20 3.98
N ASN A 60 -14.94 5.04 4.52
CA ASN A 60 -16.34 4.68 4.72
C ASN A 60 -17.06 4.51 3.38
N GLU A 61 -16.69 5.28 2.36
CA GLU A 61 -17.25 5.13 1.01
C GLU A 61 -16.64 3.94 0.28
N GLN A 62 -15.33 3.68 0.44
CA GLN A 62 -14.68 2.51 -0.15
C GLN A 62 -15.28 1.20 0.36
N LEU A 63 -15.65 1.14 1.63
CA LEU A 63 -16.25 -0.05 2.26
C LEU A 63 -17.65 -0.40 1.74
N LYS A 64 -18.35 0.54 1.09
CA LYS A 64 -19.69 0.31 0.54
C LYS A 64 -19.67 -0.36 -0.84
N ILE A 65 -18.51 -0.37 -1.49
CA ILE A 65 -18.37 -0.86 -2.86
C ILE A 65 -18.17 -2.36 -2.79
N ASP A 66 -19.05 -3.15 -3.42
CA ASP A 66 -18.78 -4.56 -3.63
C ASP A 66 -17.61 -4.71 -4.63
N LYS A 67 -16.51 -5.27 -4.14
CA LYS A 67 -15.28 -5.47 -4.89
C LYS A 67 -15.20 -6.89 -5.48
N HIS A 68 -16.19 -7.75 -5.21
CA HIS A 68 -16.20 -9.15 -5.65
C HIS A 68 -14.88 -9.87 -5.32
N ILE A 69 -14.33 -9.62 -4.11
CA ILE A 69 -13.02 -10.14 -3.69
C ILE A 69 -13.01 -11.67 -3.71
N PRO A 70 -14.02 -12.40 -3.17
CA PRO A 70 -14.05 -13.85 -3.22
C PRO A 70 -14.02 -14.42 -4.64
N GLU A 71 -14.79 -13.84 -5.56
CA GLU A 71 -14.87 -14.27 -6.96
C GLU A 71 -13.56 -14.02 -7.70
N ASN A 72 -12.95 -12.85 -7.47
CA ASN A 72 -11.64 -12.50 -8.02
C ASN A 72 -10.55 -13.46 -7.50
N LEU A 73 -10.55 -13.75 -6.19
CA LEU A 73 -9.63 -14.72 -5.60
C LEU A 73 -9.82 -16.13 -6.17
N GLN A 74 -11.07 -16.56 -6.34
CA GLN A 74 -11.36 -17.87 -6.92
C GLN A 74 -10.83 -17.99 -8.35
N LYS A 75 -11.02 -16.95 -9.18
CA LYS A 75 -10.50 -16.91 -10.55
C LYS A 75 -8.97 -16.96 -10.56
N ILE A 76 -8.31 -16.08 -9.81
CA ILE A 76 -6.83 -16.03 -9.72
C ILE A 76 -6.27 -17.38 -9.26
N THR A 77 -6.90 -17.99 -8.25
CA THR A 77 -6.48 -19.30 -7.74
C THR A 77 -6.61 -20.39 -8.79
N ALA A 78 -7.70 -20.39 -9.58
CA ALA A 78 -7.88 -21.33 -10.67
C ALA A 78 -6.82 -21.15 -11.79
N ASP A 79 -6.54 -19.92 -12.17
CA ASP A 79 -5.52 -19.59 -13.18
C ASP A 79 -4.13 -20.05 -12.74
N ILE A 80 -3.74 -19.76 -11.48
CA ILE A 80 -2.45 -20.18 -10.90
C ILE A 80 -2.36 -21.71 -10.80
N ASN A 81 -3.42 -22.38 -10.33
CA ASN A 81 -3.44 -23.84 -10.21
C ASN A 81 -3.36 -24.55 -11.56
N SER A 82 -3.91 -23.94 -12.61
CA SER A 82 -3.80 -24.43 -14.00
C SER A 82 -2.51 -23.99 -14.70
N ARG A 83 -1.65 -23.21 -14.02
CA ARG A 83 -0.39 -22.66 -14.54
C ARG A 83 -0.59 -21.87 -15.84
N GLN A 84 -1.63 -21.05 -15.87
CA GLN A 84 -1.89 -20.18 -17.00
C GLN A 84 -0.75 -19.17 -17.18
N HIS A 85 -0.24 -19.02 -18.41
CA HIS A 85 0.66 -17.91 -18.76
C HIS A 85 -0.20 -16.71 -19.17
N TRP A 86 -0.16 -15.64 -18.38
CA TRP A 86 -1.06 -14.50 -18.56
C TRP A 86 -0.54 -13.25 -17.85
N HIS A 87 -0.41 -12.16 -18.60
CA HIS A 87 -0.24 -10.83 -18.02
C HIS A 87 -1.50 -10.04 -18.29
N GLU A 88 -2.14 -9.53 -17.24
CA GLU A 88 -3.39 -8.79 -17.38
C GLU A 88 -3.18 -7.54 -18.26
N PRO A 89 -3.93 -7.39 -19.36
CA PRO A 89 -3.77 -6.26 -20.27
C PRO A 89 -3.95 -4.92 -19.57
N VAL A 90 -3.14 -3.96 -19.96
CA VAL A 90 -3.22 -2.56 -19.54
C VAL A 90 -3.78 -1.72 -20.67
N THR A 91 -4.83 -0.97 -20.36
CA THR A 91 -5.49 -0.04 -21.28
C THR A 91 -4.71 1.26 -21.41
N GLU A 92 -4.98 2.00 -22.49
CA GLU A 92 -4.37 3.32 -22.67
C GLU A 92 -4.79 4.32 -21.59
N GLU A 93 -6.04 4.23 -21.11
CA GLU A 93 -6.50 5.07 -20.00
C GLU A 93 -5.68 4.83 -18.73
N GLU A 94 -5.34 3.59 -18.42
CA GLU A 94 -4.56 3.23 -17.24
C GLU A 94 -3.11 3.75 -17.31
N ARG A 95 -2.49 3.72 -18.49
CA ARG A 95 -1.18 4.35 -18.72
C ARG A 95 -1.26 5.87 -18.53
N GLN A 96 -2.31 6.51 -19.05
CA GLN A 96 -2.52 7.95 -18.88
C GLN A 96 -2.78 8.34 -17.42
N GLN A 97 -3.51 7.50 -16.67
CA GLN A 97 -3.71 7.71 -15.23
C GLN A 97 -2.39 7.67 -14.46
N HIS A 98 -1.49 6.74 -14.78
CA HIS A 98 -0.15 6.72 -14.21
C HIS A 98 0.67 7.95 -14.60
N GLN A 99 0.76 8.25 -15.90
CA GLN A 99 1.52 9.39 -16.40
C GLN A 99 1.07 10.70 -15.77
N GLY A 100 -0.24 10.92 -15.69
CA GLY A 100 -0.83 12.10 -15.04
C GLY A 100 -0.61 12.13 -13.53
N PHE A 101 -0.48 10.99 -12.86
CA PHE A 101 -0.07 10.93 -11.46
C PHE A 101 1.40 11.33 -11.30
N MET A 102 2.31 10.77 -12.10
CA MET A 102 3.74 11.08 -12.04
C MET A 102 4.02 12.55 -12.33
N GLN A 103 3.37 13.11 -13.36
CA GLN A 103 3.52 14.53 -13.71
C GLN A 103 3.07 15.46 -12.58
N ARG A 104 1.92 15.18 -11.96
CA ARG A 104 1.39 16.02 -10.88
C ARG A 104 2.11 15.86 -9.55
N SER A 105 2.63 14.66 -9.27
CA SER A 105 3.32 14.36 -8.02
C SER A 105 4.78 14.81 -8.02
N GLY A 106 5.40 14.91 -9.20
CA GLY A 106 6.83 15.26 -9.33
C GLY A 106 7.76 14.19 -8.78
N LEU A 107 7.27 12.95 -8.61
CA LEU A 107 8.05 11.84 -8.11
C LEU A 107 9.09 11.39 -9.13
N ASP A 108 10.24 10.98 -8.62
CA ASP A 108 11.23 10.27 -9.43
C ASP A 108 10.68 8.87 -9.76
N PRO A 109 10.53 8.49 -11.04
CA PRO A 109 10.00 7.18 -11.43
C PRO A 109 10.87 5.99 -11.03
N GLU A 110 12.17 6.19 -10.79
CA GLU A 110 13.09 5.12 -10.37
C GLU A 110 13.05 4.92 -8.85
N VAL A 111 12.71 5.96 -8.08
CA VAL A 111 12.61 5.90 -6.60
C VAL A 111 11.18 5.61 -6.14
N GLY A 112 10.19 6.17 -6.83
CA GLY A 112 8.78 6.08 -6.45
C GLY A 112 8.47 6.81 -5.14
N PHE A 113 7.63 6.19 -4.31
CA PHE A 113 7.03 6.81 -3.12
C PHE A 113 7.83 6.56 -1.84
N LEU A 114 9.12 6.93 -1.84
CA LEU A 114 10.01 6.77 -0.69
C LEU A 114 10.34 8.14 -0.06
N MET A 115 9.71 8.47 1.06
CA MET A 115 9.94 9.76 1.74
C MET A 115 10.32 9.59 3.22
N LYS A 116 10.81 10.66 3.83
CA LYS A 116 11.12 10.69 5.26
C LYS A 116 9.85 10.79 6.10
N SER A 117 9.54 9.75 6.88
CA SER A 117 8.31 9.67 7.67
C SER A 117 8.09 10.88 8.57
N GLU A 118 9.15 11.39 9.19
CA GLU A 118 9.17 12.55 10.10
C GLU A 118 8.80 13.88 9.42
N LYS A 119 8.80 13.93 8.09
CA LYS A 119 8.38 15.11 7.32
C LYS A 119 6.89 15.10 6.98
N PHE A 120 6.26 13.92 7.00
CA PHE A 120 4.90 13.72 6.50
C PHE A 120 3.92 13.21 7.55
N PHE A 121 4.40 12.66 8.67
CA PHE A 121 3.55 12.15 9.73
C PHE A 121 3.92 12.79 11.06
N THR A 122 2.89 13.08 11.86
CA THR A 122 3.02 13.52 13.25
C THR A 122 2.20 12.62 14.17
N VAL A 123 2.55 12.61 15.45
CA VAL A 123 1.82 11.93 16.52
C VAL A 123 1.24 13.00 17.43
N THR A 124 -0.09 13.05 17.56
CA THR A 124 -0.79 14.03 18.39
C THR A 124 -0.90 13.58 19.85
N ASP A 125 -1.32 14.50 20.72
CA ASP A 125 -1.56 14.25 22.15
C ASP A 125 -2.70 13.25 22.44
N ALA A 126 -3.42 12.80 21.40
CA ALA A 126 -4.36 11.68 21.52
C ALA A 126 -3.63 10.32 21.66
N CYS A 127 -2.30 10.28 21.49
CA CYS A 127 -1.52 9.06 21.64
C CYS A 127 -1.58 8.53 23.08
N ILE A 128 -1.87 7.24 23.22
CA ILE A 128 -1.91 6.52 24.49
C ILE A 128 -0.73 5.55 24.65
N ASP A 129 0.33 5.75 23.86
CA ASP A 129 1.58 4.98 23.93
C ASP A 129 1.43 3.45 23.83
N CYS A 130 0.39 2.98 23.11
CA CYS A 130 0.10 1.56 22.93
C CYS A 130 1.15 0.78 22.12
N GLY A 131 2.03 1.48 21.37
CA GLY A 131 3.11 0.88 20.59
C GLY A 131 2.68 0.11 19.33
N ILE A 132 1.41 0.07 18.94
CA ILE A 132 0.94 -0.69 17.76
C ILE A 132 1.70 -0.30 16.48
N CYS A 133 1.95 1.00 16.29
CA CYS A 133 2.65 1.55 15.13
C CYS A 133 4.07 0.98 14.94
N THR A 134 4.76 0.60 16.01
CA THR A 134 6.11 0.01 15.95
C THR A 134 6.09 -1.40 15.37
N TYR A 135 4.97 -2.12 15.50
CA TYR A 135 4.80 -3.48 15.00
C TYR A 135 4.19 -3.55 13.60
N VAL A 136 3.32 -2.61 13.24
CA VAL A 136 2.64 -2.64 11.93
C VAL A 136 3.42 -1.90 10.84
N CYS A 137 4.42 -1.08 11.17
CA CYS A 137 5.26 -0.45 10.16
C CYS A 137 6.28 -1.47 9.60
N PRO A 138 6.25 -1.82 8.31
CA PRO A 138 7.23 -2.78 7.75
C PRO A 138 8.65 -2.21 7.69
N ARG A 139 8.79 -0.88 7.67
CA ARG A 139 10.08 -0.18 7.61
C ARG A 139 10.71 0.11 8.97
N GLY A 140 10.02 -0.16 10.08
CA GLY A 140 10.52 0.13 11.42
C GLY A 140 10.64 1.61 11.76
N ASN A 141 9.87 2.47 11.09
CA ASN A 141 10.00 3.91 11.24
C ASN A 141 9.46 4.46 12.56
N TYR A 142 8.82 3.66 13.42
CA TYR A 142 8.22 4.11 14.67
C TYR A 142 8.93 3.51 15.88
N GLU A 143 9.22 4.37 16.87
CA GLU A 143 9.83 4.00 18.14
C GLU A 143 8.96 4.48 19.32
N LEU A 144 8.74 3.62 20.31
CA LEU A 144 8.10 4.00 21.57
C LEU A 144 9.19 4.37 22.59
N THR A 145 9.21 5.63 23.03
CA THR A 145 10.20 6.16 23.97
C THR A 145 9.55 6.53 25.31
N SER A 146 10.36 6.92 26.30
CA SER A 146 9.86 7.49 27.56
C SER A 146 9.12 8.82 27.41
N ARG A 147 9.18 9.45 26.23
CA ARG A 147 8.48 10.70 25.88
C ARG A 147 7.39 10.48 24.83
N GLY A 148 6.91 9.25 24.71
CA GLY A 148 5.89 8.84 23.73
C GLY A 148 6.48 8.32 22.43
N VAL A 149 5.60 8.17 21.44
CA VAL A 149 5.92 7.62 20.11
C VAL A 149 6.59 8.66 19.22
N LYS A 150 7.68 8.27 18.54
CA LYS A 150 8.35 9.05 17.51
C LYS A 150 8.39 8.31 16.18
N THR A 151 8.45 9.05 15.08
CA THR A 151 8.65 8.51 13.73
C THR A 151 9.90 9.09 13.10
N SER A 152 10.70 8.27 12.42
CA SER A 152 11.81 8.69 11.58
C SER A 152 12.18 7.60 10.56
N GLY A 153 12.72 8.00 9.40
CA GLY A 153 13.26 7.07 8.41
C GLY A 153 12.45 6.95 7.12
N ASP A 154 12.89 6.03 6.26
CA ASP A 154 12.36 5.89 4.89
C ASP A 154 11.01 5.17 4.88
N CYS A 155 9.97 5.91 4.51
CA CYS A 155 8.58 5.51 4.47
C CYS A 155 8.12 5.26 3.05
N GLU A 156 7.47 4.12 2.84
CA GLU A 156 6.87 3.70 1.57
C GLU A 156 5.38 4.07 1.44
N PHE A 157 4.80 4.79 2.40
CA PHE A 157 3.39 5.24 2.37
C PHE A 157 2.36 4.10 2.22
N CYS A 158 2.63 2.95 2.85
CA CYS A 158 1.65 1.85 2.92
C CYS A 158 0.48 2.12 3.88
N PHE A 159 0.59 3.19 4.69
CA PHE A 159 -0.41 3.66 5.66
C PHE A 159 -0.81 2.66 6.76
N ALA A 160 -0.07 1.57 6.94
CA ALA A 160 -0.34 0.60 7.99
C ALA A 160 -0.42 1.24 9.39
N CYS A 161 0.49 2.18 9.71
CA CYS A 161 0.52 2.85 11.01
C CYS A 161 -0.71 3.75 11.26
N ILE A 162 -1.06 4.63 10.31
CA ILE A 162 -2.18 5.57 10.44
C ILE A 162 -3.54 4.87 10.43
N GLN A 163 -3.67 3.77 9.67
CA GLN A 163 -4.88 2.95 9.62
C GLN A 163 -5.10 2.13 10.90
N ASN A 164 -4.03 1.69 11.57
CA ASN A 164 -4.11 0.85 12.76
C ASN A 164 -3.94 1.62 14.09
N CYS A 165 -3.87 2.95 14.07
CA CYS A 165 -3.82 3.74 15.30
C CYS A 165 -5.21 3.79 15.96
N PRO A 166 -5.44 3.17 17.13
CA PRO A 166 -6.77 3.10 17.74
C PRO A 166 -7.32 4.47 18.15
N GLN A 167 -6.42 5.43 18.41
CA GLN A 167 -6.77 6.81 18.79
C GLN A 167 -6.72 7.79 17.60
N LYS A 168 -6.38 7.31 16.39
CA LYS A 168 -6.14 8.18 15.21
C LYS A 168 -5.16 9.33 15.50
N ALA A 169 -4.19 9.06 16.38
CA ALA A 169 -3.19 10.02 16.82
C ALA A 169 -2.09 10.23 15.78
N ILE A 170 -1.89 9.28 14.85
CA ILE A 170 -1.00 9.46 13.70
C ILE A 170 -1.78 10.21 12.63
N GLN A 171 -1.25 11.37 12.21
CA GLN A 171 -1.88 12.25 11.23
C GLN A 171 -0.84 12.72 10.21
N PHE A 172 -1.30 13.14 9.04
CA PHE A 172 -0.41 13.79 8.09
C PHE A 172 -0.01 15.19 8.56
N ILE A 173 1.22 15.59 8.23
CA ILE A 173 1.68 16.98 8.34
C ILE A 173 1.26 17.71 7.07
N LYS A 174 0.59 18.86 7.24
CA LYS A 174 0.22 19.73 6.13
C LYS A 174 1.47 20.37 5.53
N GLN A 175 1.64 20.24 4.21
CA GLN A 175 2.76 20.86 3.49
C GLN A 175 2.34 22.26 3.02
N GLU A 176 3.01 23.30 3.53
CA GLU A 176 2.67 24.69 3.20
C GLU A 176 3.08 25.09 1.77
N ASP A 177 4.07 24.40 1.21
CA ASP A 177 4.58 24.63 -0.15
C ASP A 177 3.71 24.01 -1.26
N GLY A 178 2.65 23.28 -0.89
CA GLY A 178 1.77 22.60 -1.82
C GLY A 178 2.38 21.36 -2.49
N SER A 179 3.52 20.87 -2.00
CA SER A 179 4.12 19.63 -2.49
C SER A 179 3.20 18.43 -2.24
N PHE A 180 3.23 17.46 -3.16
CA PHE A 180 2.48 16.23 -3.02
C PHE A 180 3.32 15.17 -2.26
N PRO A 181 2.74 14.45 -1.28
CA PRO A 181 1.40 14.61 -0.72
C PRO A 181 1.32 15.81 0.23
N ASP A 182 0.26 16.60 0.12
CA ASP A 182 0.10 17.90 0.81
C ASP A 182 -0.36 17.77 2.27
N GLY A 183 -0.61 16.54 2.72
CA GLY A 183 -1.11 16.20 4.04
C GLY A 183 -2.62 16.32 4.22
N THR A 184 -3.38 16.52 3.14
CA THR A 184 -4.84 16.48 3.18
C THR A 184 -5.33 15.03 3.20
N GLU A 185 -6.35 14.74 4.02
CA GLU A 185 -7.11 13.49 3.99
C GLU A 185 -8.56 13.77 3.56
N LYS A 186 -9.13 12.86 2.75
CA LYS A 186 -10.54 12.99 2.35
C LYS A 186 -11.48 12.90 3.55
N ASN A 187 -11.16 12.02 4.51
CA ASN A 187 -11.87 11.87 5.77
C ASN A 187 -10.91 11.39 6.89
N PRO A 188 -10.40 12.29 7.73
CA PRO A 188 -9.48 11.96 8.83
C PRO A 188 -10.06 10.99 9.88
N ASN A 189 -11.38 10.86 9.91
CA ASN A 189 -12.07 10.00 10.89
C ASN A 189 -12.38 8.61 10.34
N ALA A 190 -12.23 8.37 9.04
CA ALA A 190 -12.47 7.07 8.44
C ALA A 190 -11.16 6.29 8.34
N ARG A 191 -11.12 5.10 8.91
CA ARG A 191 -9.99 4.17 8.87
C ARG A 191 -10.49 2.79 8.49
N TYR A 192 -9.67 2.04 7.78
CA TYR A 192 -9.99 0.67 7.39
C TYR A 192 -8.93 -0.29 7.89
N ARG A 193 -9.40 -1.36 8.53
CA ARG A 193 -8.63 -2.57 8.81
C ARG A 193 -9.42 -3.74 8.24
N ASN A 194 -8.75 -4.60 7.49
CA ASN A 194 -9.36 -5.83 7.01
C ASN A 194 -9.80 -6.68 8.21
N GLU A 195 -11.09 -7.05 8.25
CA GLU A 195 -11.69 -7.77 9.37
C GLU A 195 -11.14 -9.20 9.55
N HIS A 196 -10.61 -9.78 8.48
CA HIS A 196 -9.99 -11.11 8.48
C HIS A 196 -8.50 -11.08 8.84
N ILE A 197 -7.91 -9.89 9.02
CA ILE A 197 -6.48 -9.74 9.36
C ILE A 197 -6.36 -9.17 10.76
N SER A 198 -5.81 -9.97 11.68
CA SER A 198 -5.58 -9.52 13.04
C SER A 198 -4.31 -8.66 13.16
N LEU A 199 -4.19 -7.91 14.27
CA LEU A 199 -2.95 -7.18 14.57
C LEU A 199 -1.75 -8.12 14.75
N ILE A 200 -1.97 -9.37 15.20
CA ILE A 200 -0.88 -10.34 15.35
C ILE A 200 -0.39 -10.83 13.99
N ASP A 201 -1.27 -10.96 13.00
CA ASP A 201 -0.89 -11.30 11.62
C ASP A 201 -0.03 -10.21 11.01
N LEU A 202 -0.42 -8.94 11.18
CA LEU A 202 0.40 -7.79 10.74
C LEU A 202 1.76 -7.76 11.42
N LYS A 203 1.81 -7.96 12.74
CA LYS A 203 3.07 -8.00 13.49
C LYS A 203 4.00 -9.11 13.00
N ARG A 204 3.45 -10.29 12.64
CA ARG A 204 4.22 -11.41 12.12
C ARG A 204 4.75 -11.12 10.71
N ALA A 205 3.89 -10.60 9.83
CA ALA A 205 4.25 -10.26 8.46
C ALA A 205 5.31 -9.15 8.39
N ASN A 206 5.21 -8.16 9.27
CA ASN A 206 6.09 -6.98 9.30
C ASN A 206 7.22 -7.10 10.32
N ASN A 207 7.54 -8.32 10.78
CA ASN A 207 8.56 -8.53 11.79
C ASN A 207 9.95 -8.16 11.24
N GLN A 208 10.48 -7.02 11.69
CA GLN A 208 11.79 -6.48 11.27
C GLN A 208 12.99 -7.24 11.88
N LYS A 209 12.75 -8.24 12.76
CA LYS A 209 13.79 -8.94 13.52
C LYS A 209 14.08 -10.36 13.01
N LEU A 210 13.58 -10.72 11.83
CA LEU A 210 13.86 -11.99 11.16
C LEU A 210 15.05 -11.85 10.22
#